data_AF-A0A6V7I6D2-F1
#
_entry.id   AF-A0A6V7I6D2-F1
#
_cell.length_a   1.000
_cell.length_b   1.000
_cell.length_c   1.000
_cell.angle_alpha   90.00
_cell.angle_beta   90.00
_cell.angle_gamma   90.00
#
_symmetry.space_group_name_H-M   'P 1'
#
loop_
_entity.id
_entity.type
_entity.pdbx_description
1 polymer ?
#
loop_
_entity_poly.entity_id
_entity_poly.type
_entity_poly.pdbx_seq_one_letter_code
_entity_poly.pdbx_strand_id
1 'polypeptide(L)' 'LYNRSIAMSGSPLNYWGFSPVNVAVERARSLARQLKLNASTNEQLLKEFYRVPAKDIVLATNNMFQ' A
#
# COMPACT_ATOMS: atom_id res chain seq x y z
N LEU A 1 -13.34 14.17 18.93
CA LEU A 1 -12.78 13.16 19.87
C LEU A 1 -11.58 13.67 20.68
N TYR A 2 -10.98 14.82 20.34
CA TYR A 2 -9.88 15.42 21.10
C TYR A 2 -10.09 16.94 21.23
N ASN A 3 -9.44 17.55 22.23
CA ASN A 3 -9.54 18.99 22.50
C ASN A 3 -8.36 19.79 21.87
N ARG A 4 -7.17 19.19 21.75
CA ARG A 4 -5.96 19.82 21.20
C ARG A 4 -5.06 18.79 20.52
N SER A 5 -4.21 19.24 19.59
CA SER A 5 -3.20 18.42 18.91
C SER A 5 -1.88 19.19 18.73
N ILE A 6 -0.77 18.46 18.74
CA ILE A 6 0.57 18.97 18.41
C ILE A 6 1.09 18.08 17.27
N ALA A 7 1.49 18.69 16.16
CA ALA A 7 2.15 17.99 15.06
C ALA A 7 3.65 18.31 15.09
N MET A 8 4.49 17.29 15.24
CA MET A 8 5.95 17.43 15.21
C MET A 8 6.49 16.86 13.92
N SER A 9 7.26 17.66 13.17
CA SER A 9 7.93 17.29 11.92
C SER A 9 7.02 16.66 10.84
N GLY A 10 5.72 16.93 10.87
CA GLY A 10 4.75 16.39 9.92
C GLY A 10 3.54 17.31 9.75
N SER A 11 2.95 17.29 8.57
CA SER A 11 1.76 18.06 8.21
C SER A 11 0.82 17.20 7.36
N PRO A 12 -0.51 17.36 7.48
CA PRO A 12 -1.45 16.71 6.57
C PRO A 12 -1.27 17.16 5.11
N LEU A 13 -0.60 18.29 4.88
CA LEU A 13 -0.30 18.81 3.53
C LEU A 13 0.96 18.20 2.92
N ASN A 14 1.66 17.32 3.65
CA ASN A 14 2.81 16.63 3.10
C ASN A 14 2.39 15.76 1.91
N TYR A 15 3.04 15.94 0.76
CA TYR A 15 2.70 15.24 -0.49
C TYR A 15 2.77 13.71 -0.40
N TRP A 16 3.57 13.19 0.54
CA TRP A 16 3.71 11.76 0.81
C TRP A 16 2.69 11.22 1.82
N GLY A 17 1.93 12.09 2.49
CA GLY A 17 0.94 11.71 3.50
C GLY A 17 -0.39 11.25 2.94
N PHE A 18 -0.64 11.46 1.64
CA PHE A 18 -1.85 11.04 0.95
C PHE A 18 -1.54 10.48 -0.42
N SER A 19 -2.48 9.70 -0.96
CA SER A 19 -2.42 9.23 -2.35
C SER A 19 -3.84 9.13 -2.89
N PRO A 20 -4.07 9.54 -4.15
CA PRO A 20 -5.35 9.33 -4.81
C PRO A 20 -5.71 7.84 -4.86
N VAL A 21 -7.02 7.53 -4.79
CA VAL A 21 -7.52 6.15 -4.74
C VAL A 21 -7.04 5.33 -5.93
N ASN A 22 -7.08 5.90 -7.14
CA ASN A 22 -6.60 5.22 -8.35
C ASN A 22 -5.10 4.87 -8.27
N VAL A 23 -4.26 5.79 -7.76
CA VAL A 23 -2.83 5.56 -7.58
C VAL A 23 -2.57 4.47 -6.54
N ALA A 24 -3.34 4.45 -5.44
CA ALA A 24 -3.24 3.41 -4.43
C ALA A 24 -3.59 2.02 -4.98
N VAL A 25 -4.66 1.92 -5.78
CA VAL A 25 -5.09 0.67 -6.42
C VAL A 25 -4.06 0.20 -7.46
N GLU A 26 -3.49 1.11 -8.24
CA GLU A 26 -2.44 0.78 -9.21
C GLU A 26 -1.15 0.29 -8.54
N ARG A 27 -0.75 0.90 -7.43
CA ARG A 27 0.37 0.42 -6.60
C ARG A 27 0.09 -0.97 -6.04
N ALA A 28 -1.11 -1.23 -5.55
CA ALA A 28 -1.50 -2.57 -5.09
C ALA A 28 -1.42 -3.61 -6.22
N ARG A 29 -1.87 -3.28 -7.44
CA ARG A 29 -1.72 -4.16 -8.61
C ARG A 29 -0.26 -4.35 -9.01
N SER A 30 0.57 -3.33 -8.84
CA SER A 30 2.02 -3.42 -9.12
C SER A 30 2.73 -4.34 -8.13
N LEU A 31 2.38 -4.26 -6.85
CA LEU A 31 2.84 -5.19 -5.83
C LEU A 31 2.40 -6.63 -6.12
N ALA A 32 1.17 -6.82 -6.58
CA ALA A 32 0.66 -8.13 -7.00
C ALA A 32 1.52 -8.76 -8.11
N ARG A 33 1.94 -7.95 -9.11
CA ARG A 33 2.82 -8.38 -10.20
C ARG A 33 4.19 -8.80 -9.70
N GLN A 34 4.76 -8.08 -8.74
CA GLN A 34 6.05 -8.44 -8.11
C GLN A 34 5.96 -9.77 -7.36
N LEU A 35 4.83 -10.00 -6.69
CA LEU A 35 4.54 -11.26 -5.99
C LEU A 35 4.04 -12.37 -6.92
N LYS A 36 3.98 -12.13 -8.24
CA LYS A 36 3.48 -13.06 -9.27
C LYS A 36 2.07 -13.61 -8.97
N LEU A 37 1.21 -12.77 -8.39
CA LEU A 37 -0.17 -13.11 -8.08
C LEU A 37 -1.05 -12.91 -9.31
N ASN A 38 -1.89 -13.91 -9.59
CA ASN A 38 -2.88 -13.84 -10.66
C ASN A 38 -4.25 -13.51 -10.05
N ALA A 39 -4.72 -12.28 -10.22
CA ALA A 39 -6.04 -11.85 -9.79
C ALA A 39 -6.69 -10.95 -10.85
N SER A 40 -7.91 -11.30 -11.26
CA SER A 40 -8.67 -10.56 -12.27
C SER A 40 -9.60 -9.52 -11.65
N THR A 41 -9.91 -9.64 -10.37
CA THR A 41 -10.75 -8.70 -9.61
C THR A 41 -10.05 -8.20 -8.35
N ASN A 42 -10.46 -7.03 -7.85
CA ASN A 42 -9.88 -6.46 -6.63
C ASN A 42 -10.12 -7.35 -5.39
N GLU A 43 -11.26 -8.06 -5.34
CA GLU A 43 -11.59 -8.99 -4.25
C GLU A 43 -10.71 -10.24 -4.27
N GLN A 44 -10.45 -10.79 -5.46
CA GLN A 44 -9.50 -11.90 -5.62
C GLN A 44 -8.10 -11.47 -5.20
N LEU A 45 -7.68 -10.27 -5.63
CA LEU A 45 -6.38 -9.72 -5.28
C LEU A 45 -6.20 -9.60 -3.76
N LEU A 46 -7.24 -9.10 -3.07
CA LEU A 46 -7.23 -8.99 -1.61
C LEU A 46 -7.11 -10.37 -0.94
N LYS A 47 -7.86 -11.37 -1.41
CA LYS A 47 -7.78 -12.75 -0.89
C LYS A 47 -6.39 -13.36 -1.08
N GLU A 48 -5.75 -13.09 -2.21
CA GLU A 48 -4.39 -13.55 -2.47
C GLU A 48 -3.39 -12.86 -1.54
N PHE A 49 -3.50 -11.54 -1.31
CA PHE A 49 -2.63 -10.86 -0.34
C PHE A 49 -2.73 -11.44 1.08
N TYR A 50 -3.91 -11.87 1.51
CA TYR A 50 -4.08 -12.53 2.81
C TYR A 50 -3.40 -13.91 2.91
N ARG A 51 -3.03 -14.52 1.79
CA ARG A 51 -2.35 -15.83 1.74
C ARG A 51 -0.83 -15.69 1.68
N VAL A 52 -0.32 -14.55 1.22
CA VAL A 52 1.12 -14.32 1.08
C VAL A 52 1.76 -14.08 2.47
N PRO A 53 2.92 -14.68 2.76
CA PRO A 53 3.67 -14.37 3.98
C PRO A 53 4.02 -12.89 4.07
N ALA A 54 3.85 -12.29 5.26
CA ALA A 54 4.13 -10.87 5.48
C ALA A 54 5.58 -10.48 5.08
N LYS A 55 6.54 -11.37 5.29
CA LYS A 55 7.94 -11.17 4.88
C LYS A 55 8.06 -10.89 3.38
N ASP A 56 7.34 -11.64 2.56
CA ASP A 56 7.44 -11.54 1.10
C ASP A 56 6.79 -10.24 0.62
N ILE A 57 5.69 -9.82 1.25
CA ILE A 57 5.05 -8.52 1.01
C ILE A 57 6.03 -7.37 1.28
N VAL A 58 6.73 -7.42 2.42
CA VAL A 58 7.71 -6.37 2.79
C VAL A 58 8.87 -6.35 1.80
N LEU A 59 9.43 -7.52 1.47
CA LEU A 59 10.54 -7.62 0.51
C LEU A 59 10.14 -7.09 -0.88
N ALA A 60 8.98 -7.51 -1.39
CA ALA A 60 8.47 -7.03 -2.67
C ALA A 60 8.20 -5.52 -2.65
N THR A 61 7.69 -4.98 -1.54
CA THR A 61 7.45 -3.54 -1.38
C THR A 61 8.76 -2.75 -1.42
N ASN A 62 9.81 -3.20 -0.72
CA ASN A 62 11.11 -2.52 -0.74
C ASN A 62 11.74 -2.51 -2.13
N ASN A 63 11.60 -3.61 -2.88
CA ASN A 63 12.12 -3.72 -4.25
C ASN A 63 11.36 -2.83 -5.27
N MET A 64 10.15 -2.35 -4.95
CA MET A 64 9.40 -1.44 -5.81
C MET A 64 9.88 0.02 -5.73
N PHE A 65 10.60 0.37 -4.67
CA PHE A 65 11.05 1.74 -4.39
C PHE A 65 12.58 1.90 -4.45
N GLN A 66 13.31 0.85 -4.81
CA GLN A 66 14.72 0.91 -5.23
C GLN A 66 14.80 1.27 -6.72
#